data_AF-A0A0F9MJ09-F1
#
_entry.id   AF-A0A0F9MJ09-F1
#
_cell.length_a   1.000
_cell.length_b   1.000
_cell.length_c   1.000
_cell.angle_alpha   90.00
_cell.angle_beta   90.00
_cell.angle_gamma   90.00
#
_symmetry.space_group_name_H-M   'P 1'
#
loop_
_entity.id
_entity.type
_entity.pdbx_description
1 polymer ?
#
loop_
_entity_poly.entity_id
_entity_poly.type
_entity_poly.pdbx_seq_one_letter_code
_entity_poly.pdbx_strand_id
1 'polypeptide(L)'
;MSKTRSESAANQTAQHTPKPWLIEETRNAKKWPLFEITAGNHSIADLLVSGPGESHDADGGQARQNAHLIAAAPDMLVALEECVAEWDAKWEDLPEGHGTPQDPPSILFARDAIAKAEGK
;
A
#
# COMPACT_ATOMS: atom_id res chain seq x y z
N MET A 1 -25.76 31.50 -11.85
CA MET A 1 -26.01 30.47 -10.83
C MET A 1 -24.75 29.64 -10.68
N SER A 2 -23.86 30.05 -9.77
CA SER A 2 -22.55 29.39 -9.55
C SER A 2 -22.74 28.24 -8.58
N LYS A 3 -22.40 27.01 -9.00
CA LYS A 3 -22.42 25.83 -8.13
C LYS A 3 -21.13 25.81 -7.31
N THR A 4 -21.25 26.11 -6.02
CA THR A 4 -20.18 25.95 -5.04
C THR A 4 -19.92 24.45 -4.85
N ARG A 5 -18.76 23.96 -5.30
CA ARG A 5 -18.29 22.61 -5.04
C ARG A 5 -17.82 22.59 -3.57
N SER A 6 -18.62 21.99 -2.69
CA SER A 6 -18.20 21.71 -1.32
C SER A 6 -17.14 20.61 -1.36
N GLU A 7 -15.89 20.99 -1.16
CA GLU A 7 -14.80 20.08 -0.81
C GLU A 7 -14.95 19.74 0.67
N SER A 8 -15.65 18.64 0.97
CA SER A 8 -15.51 17.97 2.26
C SER A 8 -14.24 17.14 2.19
N ALA A 9 -13.13 17.71 2.66
CA ALA A 9 -11.92 16.94 2.97
C ALA A 9 -12.19 16.15 4.25
N ALA A 10 -12.86 15.00 4.10
CA ALA A 10 -12.93 14.01 5.15
C ALA A 10 -11.50 13.50 5.39
N ASN A 11 -11.04 13.65 6.62
CA ASN A 11 -9.80 13.09 7.13
C ASN A 11 -9.93 11.55 7.13
N GLN A 12 -9.80 10.93 5.95
CA GLN A 12 -9.77 9.49 5.79
C GLN A 12 -8.43 9.03 6.34
N THR A 13 -8.43 8.48 7.55
CA THR A 13 -7.34 7.62 8.00
C THR A 13 -7.17 6.55 6.94
N ALA A 14 -6.03 6.54 6.25
CA ALA A 14 -5.70 5.56 5.23
C ALA A 14 -5.66 4.18 5.90
N GLN A 15 -6.79 3.48 5.92
CA GLN A 15 -6.87 2.14 6.49
C GLN A 15 -6.38 1.17 5.42
N HIS A 16 -5.31 0.44 5.72
CA HIS A 16 -4.75 -0.54 4.80
C HIS A 16 -5.82 -1.59 4.44
N THR A 17 -5.98 -1.90 3.14
CA THR A 17 -7.06 -2.79 2.71
C THR A 17 -6.75 -4.25 3.07
N PRO A 18 -7.67 -5.01 3.71
CA PRO A 18 -7.40 -6.39 4.11
C PRO A 18 -7.15 -7.32 2.92
N LYS A 19 -6.29 -8.34 3.09
CA LYS A 19 -6.10 -9.46 2.15
C LYS A 19 -7.37 -10.35 2.05
N PRO A 20 -7.48 -11.21 1.02
CA PRO A 20 -6.60 -11.38 -0.15
C PRO A 20 -6.89 -10.36 -1.25
N TRP A 21 -5.85 -9.91 -1.95
CA TRP A 21 -6.01 -9.05 -3.13
C TRP A 21 -5.91 -9.89 -4.40
N LEU A 22 -6.78 -9.62 -5.36
CA LEU A 22 -6.78 -10.25 -6.68
C LEU A 22 -6.45 -9.19 -7.72
N ILE A 23 -5.61 -9.55 -8.69
CA ILE A 23 -5.32 -8.73 -9.86
C ILE A 23 -5.96 -9.42 -11.05
N GLU A 24 -6.93 -8.76 -11.68
CA GLU A 24 -7.57 -9.24 -12.89
C GLU A 24 -7.30 -8.28 -14.05
N GLU A 25 -6.95 -8.84 -15.20
CA GLU A 25 -6.86 -8.05 -16.43
C GLU A 25 -8.26 -7.95 -17.03
N THR A 26 -8.79 -6.73 -17.09
CA THR A 26 -10.14 -6.44 -17.58
C THR A 26 -10.13 -5.26 -18.54
N ARG A 27 -11.31 -4.77 -18.89
CA ARG A 27 -11.50 -3.59 -19.72
C ARG A 27 -12.52 -2.65 -19.10
N ASN A 28 -12.24 -1.34 -19.12
CA ASN A 28 -13.22 -0.35 -18.69
C ASN A 28 -14.40 -0.24 -19.67
N ALA A 29 -15.37 0.62 -19.36
CA ALA A 29 -16.53 0.92 -20.22
C ALA A 29 -16.16 1.36 -21.65
N LYS A 30 -14.94 1.88 -21.87
CA LYS A 30 -14.42 2.28 -23.19
C LYS A 30 -13.62 1.16 -23.88
N LYS A 31 -13.64 -0.06 -23.32
CA LYS A 31 -12.90 -1.25 -23.76
C LYS A 31 -11.37 -1.12 -23.65
N TRP A 32 -10.86 -0.16 -22.88
CA TRP A 32 -9.41 0.00 -22.69
C TRP A 32 -8.90 -1.01 -21.65
N PRO A 33 -7.74 -1.62 -21.88
CA PRO A 33 -7.15 -2.58 -20.96
C PRO A 33 -6.81 -1.90 -19.62
N LEU A 34 -7.16 -2.55 -18.52
CA LEU A 34 -6.78 -2.15 -17.18
C LEU A 34 -6.53 -3.36 -16.29
N PHE A 35 -5.73 -3.18 -15.24
CA PHE A 35 -5.64 -4.12 -14.14
C PHE A 35 -6.55 -3.65 -13.01
N GLU A 36 -7.54 -4.47 -12.68
CA GLU A 36 -8.43 -4.24 -11.53
C GLU A 36 -7.84 -4.97 -10.33
N ILE A 37 -7.67 -4.24 -9.23
CA ILE A 37 -7.16 -4.76 -7.97
C ILE A 37 -8.34 -4.81 -7.00
N THR A 38 -8.72 -6.01 -6.56
CA THR A 38 -9.88 -6.21 -5.68
C THR A 38 -9.52 -6.85 -4.34
N ALA A 39 -10.27 -6.57 -3.28
CA ALA A 39 -10.25 -7.29 -2.01
C ALA A 39 -11.65 -7.91 -1.78
N GLY A 40 -11.76 -9.23 -1.95
CA GLY A 40 -13.06 -9.91 -1.96
C GLY A 40 -13.93 -9.38 -3.12
N ASN A 41 -15.09 -8.79 -2.78
CA ASN A 41 -16.03 -8.23 -3.76
C ASN A 41 -15.90 -6.71 -3.97
N HIS A 42 -14.83 -6.10 -3.45
CA HIS A 42 -14.63 -4.66 -3.49
C HIS A 42 -13.43 -4.31 -4.38
N SER A 43 -13.65 -3.43 -5.37
CA SER A 43 -12.55 -2.83 -6.13
C SER A 43 -11.80 -1.83 -5.26
N ILE A 44 -10.48 -1.95 -5.24
CA ILE A 44 -9.54 -1.12 -4.48
C ILE A 44 -8.93 -0.06 -5.41
N ALA A 45 -8.50 -0.49 -6.60
CA ALA A 45 -7.82 0.37 -7.56
C ALA A 45 -7.91 -0.19 -8.98
N ASP A 46 -7.94 0.71 -9.96
CA ASP A 46 -7.82 0.41 -11.38
C ASP A 46 -6.54 1.03 -11.94
N LEU A 47 -5.71 0.22 -12.60
CA LEU A 47 -4.50 0.69 -13.29
C LEU A 47 -4.72 0.63 -14.80
N LEU A 48 -4.84 1.79 -15.44
CA LEU A 48 -4.96 1.88 -16.89
C LEU A 48 -3.63 1.48 -17.56
N VAL A 49 -3.68 0.55 -18.51
CA VAL A 49 -2.47 0.07 -19.20
C VAL A 49 -2.04 0.99 -20.33
N SER A 50 -2.99 1.60 -21.08
CA SER A 50 -2.74 2.65 -22.08
C SER A 50 -4.05 3.33 -22.53
N GLY A 51 -3.97 4.61 -22.94
CA GLY A 51 -5.06 5.31 -23.64
C GLY A 51 -5.03 5.13 -25.17
N PRO A 52 -6.09 5.52 -25.91
CA PRO A 52 -6.09 5.41 -27.36
C PRO A 52 -5.12 6.41 -27.99
N GLY A 53 -4.16 5.91 -28.77
CA GLY A 53 -3.19 6.70 -29.52
C GLY A 53 -1.77 6.72 -28.95
N GLU A 54 -1.54 6.08 -27.80
CA GLU A 54 -0.20 5.92 -27.22
C GLU A 54 0.43 4.60 -27.72
N SER A 55 1.67 4.68 -28.20
CA SER A 55 2.40 3.54 -28.79
C SER A 55 2.59 2.44 -27.75
N HIS A 56 2.12 1.24 -28.10
CA HIS A 56 1.96 0.03 -27.30
C HIS A 56 3.20 -0.57 -26.63
N ASP A 57 4.39 0.01 -26.79
CA ASP A 57 5.65 -0.68 -26.51
C ASP A 57 6.33 -0.30 -25.17
N ALA A 58 5.72 0.55 -24.35
CA ALA A 58 6.36 1.02 -23.10
C ALA A 58 5.72 0.52 -21.78
N ASP A 59 4.39 0.43 -21.62
CA ASP A 59 3.81 0.53 -20.26
C ASP A 59 3.00 -0.68 -19.73
N GLY A 60 2.78 -1.74 -20.51
CA GLY A 60 2.06 -2.92 -20.03
C GLY A 60 2.78 -3.70 -18.93
N GLY A 61 4.11 -3.82 -19.06
CA GLY A 61 4.95 -4.47 -18.05
C GLY A 61 5.02 -3.68 -16.74
N GLN A 62 5.12 -2.35 -16.84
CA GLN A 62 5.21 -1.48 -15.67
C GLN A 62 3.88 -1.41 -14.91
N ALA A 63 2.74 -1.30 -15.61
CA ALA A 63 1.42 -1.32 -14.98
C ALA A 63 1.18 -2.64 -14.21
N ARG A 64 1.58 -3.78 -14.78
CA ARG A 64 1.49 -5.08 -14.11
C ARG A 64 2.41 -5.16 -12.89
N GLN A 65 3.66 -4.69 -12.99
CA GLN A 65 4.59 -4.64 -11.86
C GLN A 65 4.05 -3.76 -10.74
N ASN A 66 3.52 -2.59 -11.06
CA ASN A 66 2.88 -1.69 -10.11
C ASN A 66 1.66 -2.34 -9.45
N ALA A 67 0.84 -3.08 -10.21
CA ALA A 67 -0.28 -3.83 -9.66
C ALA A 67 0.18 -4.88 -8.65
N HIS A 68 1.24 -5.62 -8.97
CA HIS A 68 1.84 -6.59 -8.05
C HIS A 68 2.45 -5.93 -6.81
N LEU A 69 3.11 -4.79 -6.95
CA LEU A 69 3.65 -4.03 -5.82
C LEU A 69 2.55 -3.55 -4.87
N ILE A 70 1.46 -3.05 -5.43
CA ILE A 70 0.27 -2.67 -4.66
C ILE A 70 -0.25 -3.93 -3.96
N ALA A 71 -0.53 -5.02 -4.68
CA ALA A 71 -0.98 -6.30 -4.11
C ALA A 71 -0.13 -6.86 -2.98
N ALA A 72 1.19 -6.65 -3.02
CA ALA A 72 2.11 -7.10 -1.99
C ALA A 72 2.19 -6.16 -0.77
N ALA A 73 1.67 -4.93 -0.84
CA ALA A 73 1.76 -3.95 0.24
C ALA A 73 1.27 -4.46 1.62
N PRO A 74 0.16 -5.22 1.71
CA PRO A 74 -0.26 -5.79 2.99
C PRO A 74 0.70 -6.84 3.55
N ASP A 75 1.28 -7.68 2.69
CA ASP A 75 2.29 -8.66 3.12
C ASP A 75 3.55 -7.96 3.63
N MET A 76 3.98 -6.91 2.94
CA MET A 76 5.13 -6.10 3.35
C MET A 76 4.88 -5.38 4.68
N LEU A 77 3.68 -4.82 4.89
CA LEU A 77 3.32 -4.17 6.15
C LEU A 77 3.38 -5.16 7.32
N VAL A 78 2.74 -6.33 7.18
CA VAL A 78 2.77 -7.38 8.21
C VAL A 78 4.21 -7.80 8.54
N ALA A 79 5.05 -8.00 7.52
CA ALA A 79 6.45 -8.37 7.73
C ALA A 79 7.25 -7.28 8.49
N LEU A 80 6.99 -6.00 8.21
CA LEU A 80 7.60 -4.89 8.95
C LEU A 80 7.12 -4.84 10.41
N GLU A 81 5.82 -5.04 10.64
CA GLU A 81 5.25 -5.11 11.99
C GLU A 81 5.87 -6.24 12.80
N GLU A 82 6.02 -7.43 12.21
CA GLU A 82 6.68 -8.59 12.85
C GLU A 82 8.17 -8.30 13.16
N CYS A 83 8.90 -7.67 12.24
CA CYS A 83 10.31 -7.32 12.46
C CYS A 83 10.49 -6.33 13.62
N VAL A 84 9.61 -5.34 13.73
CA VAL A 84 9.63 -4.37 14.84
C VAL A 84 9.24 -5.05 16.15
N ALA A 85 8.23 -5.92 16.14
CA ALA A 85 7.82 -6.67 17.33
C ALA A 85 8.92 -7.61 17.83
N GLU A 86 9.62 -8.33 16.95
CA GLU A 86 10.75 -9.19 17.32
C GLU A 86 11.91 -8.35 17.90
N TRP A 87 12.17 -7.17 17.34
CA TRP A 87 13.17 -6.26 17.86
C TRP A 87 12.82 -5.76 19.27
N ASP A 88 11.58 -5.33 19.47
CA ASP A 88 11.10 -4.81 20.76
C ASP A 88 11.14 -5.91 21.85
N ALA A 89 10.73 -7.14 21.51
CA ALA A 89 10.75 -8.27 22.43
C ALA A 89 12.16 -8.62 22.96
N LYS A 90 13.22 -8.42 22.16
CA LYS A 90 14.62 -8.68 22.59
C LYS A 90 15.05 -7.82 23.77
N TRP A 91 14.35 -6.72 24.02
CA TRP A 91 14.67 -5.78 25.07
C TRP A 91 13.79 -5.93 26.31
N GLU A 92 12.65 -6.61 26.21
CA GLU A 92 11.78 -6.89 27.36
C GLU A 92 12.39 -7.93 28.32
N ASP A 93 13.19 -8.87 27.79
CA ASP A 93 13.82 -9.94 28.59
C ASP A 93 15.13 -9.52 29.28
N LEU A 94 15.55 -8.26 29.11
CA LEU A 94 16.80 -7.76 29.66
C LEU A 94 16.60 -7.28 31.12
N PRO A 95 17.46 -7.72 32.08
CA PRO A 95 17.45 -7.21 33.45
C PRO A 95 17.45 -5.68 33.57
N GLU A 96 16.83 -5.16 34.63
CA GLU A 96 16.83 -3.72 34.90
C GLU A 96 18.27 -3.17 34.99
N GLY A 97 18.55 -2.11 34.22
CA GLY A 97 19.86 -1.44 34.20
C GLY A 97 20.67 -1.63 32.91
N HIS A 98 20.19 -2.45 31.98
CA HIS A 98 20.67 -2.44 30.61
C HIS A 98 20.12 -1.18 29.94
N GLY A 99 21.00 -0.28 29.49
CA GLY A 99 20.59 1.01 28.92
C GLY A 99 19.59 0.85 27.78
N THR A 100 18.83 1.91 27.48
CA THR A 100 17.89 1.87 26.35
C THR A 100 18.64 1.56 25.06
N PRO A 101 18.25 0.50 24.35
CA PRO A 101 18.85 0.19 23.07
C PRO A 101 18.57 1.31 22.09
N GLN A 102 19.57 1.66 21.29
CA GLN A 102 19.34 2.51 20.13
C GLN A 102 18.82 1.63 19.00
N ASP A 103 17.65 1.99 18.48
CA ASP A 103 17.10 1.35 17.29
C ASP A 103 18.10 1.50 16.13
N PRO A 104 18.48 0.39 15.45
CA PRO A 104 19.28 0.48 14.24
C PRO A 104 18.46 1.18 13.15
N PRO A 105 19.11 1.77 12.14
CA PRO A 105 18.42 2.49 11.07
C PRO A 105 17.31 1.69 10.38
N SER A 106 17.45 0.37 10.24
CA SER A 106 16.43 -0.50 9.66
C SER A 106 15.12 -0.52 10.46
N ILE A 107 15.20 -0.51 11.79
CA ILE A 107 14.01 -0.49 12.67
C ILE A 107 13.37 0.90 12.63
N LEU A 108 14.17 1.97 12.60
CA LEU A 108 13.65 3.33 12.42
C LEU A 108 12.88 3.47 11.10
N PHE A 109 13.41 2.94 9.99
CA PHE A 109 12.73 2.94 8.71
C PHE A 109 11.46 2.08 8.71
N ALA A 110 11.48 0.92 9.37
CA ALA A 110 10.30 0.08 9.51
C ALA A 110 9.18 0.79 10.28
N ARG A 111 9.50 1.43 11.42
CA ARG A 111 8.53 2.20 12.21
C ARG A 111 7.95 3.38 11.42
N ASP A 112 8.78 4.11 10.67
CA ASP A 112 8.34 5.22 9.82
C ASP A 112 7.42 4.74 8.69
N ALA A 113 7.74 3.60 8.06
CA ALA A 113 6.88 3.00 7.04
C ALA A 113 5.53 2.53 7.61
N ILE A 114 5.52 1.92 8.81
CA ILE A 114 4.28 1.53 9.51
C ILE A 114 3.44 2.76 9.86
N ALA A 115 4.05 3.81 10.43
CA ALA A 115 3.35 5.03 10.78
C ALA A 115 2.65 5.64 9.55
N LYS A 116 3.36 5.73 8.42
CA LYS A 116 2.78 6.18 7.14
C LYS A 116 1.62 5.30 6.68
N ALA A 117 1.74 3.98 6.81
CA ALA A 117 0.71 3.03 6.43
C ALA A 117 -0.55 3.13 7.32
N GLU A 118 -0.40 3.53 8.58
CA GLU A 118 -1.51 3.80 9.52
C GLU A 118 -2.08 5.23 9.41
N GLY A 119 -1.45 6.09 8.60
CA GLY A 119 -1.81 7.50 8.45
C GLY A 119 -1.39 8.40 9.63
N LYS A 120 -0.28 8.07 10.30
CA LYS A 120 0.31 8.82 11.41
C LYS A 120 1.52 9.64 10.97
#